data_AF-A0A8H4LEL4-F1
#
_entry.id   AF-A0A8H4LEL4-F1
#
_cell.length_a   1.000
_cell.length_b   1.000
_cell.length_c   1.000
_cell.angle_alpha   90.00
_cell.angle_beta   90.00
_cell.angle_gamma   90.00
#
_symmetry.space_group_name_H-M   'P 1'
#
loop_
_entity.id
_entity.type
_entity.pdbx_description
1 polymer ?
#
loop_
_entity_poly.entity_id
_entity_poly.type
_entity_poly.pdbx_seq_one_letter_code
_entity_poly.pdbx_strand_id
1 'polypeptide(L)'
;MSETPVASEGRLRRALFALPMLGLSAIMTRAFAMGKPIAPVLQGILKDLRFTSPEGVDVGIIKEFYRIPILDGIFAHITVAFAQLQFFTDQKAYWHSLVFLTDFAGMYAVGLIESYRPANKFPALRFPVIYMFLSQLLGIGFLAPIYFYLFYVFTPA
;
A
#
# COMPACT_ATOMS: atom_id res chain seq x y z
N MET A 1 23.11 25.89 31.96
CA MET A 1 23.39 24.83 30.95
C MET A 1 22.94 25.40 29.62
N SER A 2 23.86 25.96 28.83
CA SER A 2 23.50 26.62 27.56
C SER A 2 23.24 25.56 26.51
N GLU A 3 22.01 25.46 26.03
CA GLU A 3 21.70 24.68 24.83
C GLU A 3 22.41 25.33 23.65
N THR A 4 23.48 24.70 23.17
CA THR A 4 24.08 25.04 21.89
C THR A 4 23.01 24.87 20.81
N PRO A 5 22.70 25.91 20.00
CA PRO A 5 21.72 25.76 18.94
C PRO A 5 22.27 24.74 17.94
N VAL A 6 21.57 23.61 17.78
CA VAL A 6 21.89 22.63 16.75
C VAL A 6 21.76 23.36 15.41
N ALA A 7 22.87 23.47 14.68
CA ALA A 7 22.87 24.12 13.38
C ALA A 7 21.82 23.44 12.49
N SER A 8 20.81 24.18 12.06
CA SER A 8 19.74 23.64 11.23
C SER A 8 20.34 23.15 9.90
N GLU A 9 20.42 21.85 9.71
CA GLU A 9 20.91 21.28 8.46
C GLU A 9 19.97 21.72 7.32
N GLY A 10 20.54 22.28 6.26
CA GLY A 10 19.77 22.78 5.12
C GLY A 10 18.97 21.66 4.44
N ARG A 11 17.71 21.93 4.09
CA ARG A 11 16.81 20.93 3.45
C ARG A 11 17.40 20.30 2.19
N LEU A 12 18.14 21.07 1.38
CA LEU A 12 18.81 20.59 0.18
C LEU A 12 19.87 19.54 0.49
N ARG A 13 20.65 19.75 1.55
CA ARG A 13 21.69 18.79 1.98
C ARG A 13 21.04 17.47 2.40
N ARG A 14 19.97 17.54 3.20
CA ARG A 14 19.19 16.36 3.63
C ARG A 14 18.56 15.62 2.46
N ALA A 15 18.00 16.36 1.50
CA ALA A 15 17.45 15.80 0.28
C ALA A 15 18.51 15.04 -0.54
N LEU A 16 19.73 15.56 -0.64
CA LEU A 16 20.84 14.88 -1.31
C LEU A 16 21.29 13.63 -0.54
N PHE A 17 21.39 13.71 0.80
CA PHE A 17 21.76 12.57 1.64
C PHE A 17 20.74 11.43 1.60
N ALA A 18 19.45 11.74 1.47
CA ALA A 18 18.39 10.73 1.41
C ALA A 18 18.12 10.17 0.00
N LEU A 19 18.80 10.67 -1.05
CA LEU A 19 18.64 10.16 -2.43
C LEU A 19 18.75 8.63 -2.55
N PRO A 20 19.65 7.92 -1.84
CA PRO A 20 19.71 6.46 -1.90
C PRO A 20 18.41 5.76 -1.52
N MET A 21 17.58 6.37 -0.66
CA MET A 21 16.25 5.82 -0.33
C MET A 21 15.35 5.77 -1.56
N LEU A 22 15.36 6.79 -2.41
CA LEU A 22 14.58 6.80 -3.66
C LEU A 22 15.08 5.74 -4.66
N GLY A 23 16.36 5.36 -4.58
CA GLY A 23 16.91 4.23 -5.34
C GLY A 23 16.20 2.92 -5.03
N LEU A 24 15.79 2.69 -3.78
CA LEU A 24 15.01 1.50 -3.39
C LEU A 24 13.64 1.50 -4.06
N SER A 25 12.96 2.65 -4.11
CA SER A 25 11.68 2.76 -4.85
C SER A 25 11.86 2.45 -6.33
N ALA A 26 12.94 2.93 -6.96
CA ALA A 26 13.22 2.64 -8.37
C ALA A 26 13.43 1.14 -8.63
N ILE A 27 14.11 0.42 -7.71
CA ILE A 27 14.27 -1.04 -7.80
C ILE A 27 12.91 -1.73 -7.64
N MET A 28 12.10 -1.28 -6.69
CA MET A 28 10.78 -1.86 -6.41
C MET A 28 9.77 -1.62 -7.54
N THR A 29 9.99 -0.64 -8.43
CA THR A 29 9.21 -0.53 -9.69
C THR A 29 9.24 -1.83 -10.50
N ARG A 30 10.32 -2.63 -10.42
CA ARG A 30 10.40 -3.93 -11.09
C ARG A 30 9.45 -4.98 -10.48
N ALA A 31 9.11 -4.87 -9.20
CA ALA A 31 8.17 -5.78 -8.55
C ALA A 31 6.76 -5.63 -9.16
N PHE A 32 6.35 -4.43 -9.54
CA PHE A 32 5.10 -4.22 -10.28
C PHE A 32 5.06 -4.88 -11.64
N ALA A 33 6.21 -4.96 -12.33
CA ALA A 33 6.30 -5.65 -13.61
C ALA A 33 6.02 -7.16 -13.46
N MET A 34 6.20 -7.72 -12.25
CA MET A 34 5.85 -9.10 -11.92
C MET A 34 4.36 -9.29 -11.58
N GLY A 35 3.55 -8.23 -11.49
CA GLY A 35 2.09 -8.30 -11.34
C GLY A 35 1.32 -8.60 -12.64
N LYS A 36 2.01 -8.56 -13.80
CA LYS A 36 1.47 -8.90 -15.12
C LYS A 36 0.77 -10.25 -15.24
N PRO A 37 1.12 -11.32 -14.49
CA PRO A 37 0.43 -12.61 -14.56
C PRO A 37 -0.96 -12.61 -13.93
N ILE A 38 -1.22 -11.75 -12.94
CA ILE A 38 -2.48 -11.77 -12.16
C ILE A 38 -3.58 -10.95 -12.84
N ALA A 39 -3.22 -9.86 -13.51
CA ALA A 39 -4.20 -8.97 -14.12
C ALA A 39 -5.14 -9.67 -15.13
N PRO A 40 -4.68 -10.56 -16.04
CA PRO A 40 -5.57 -11.29 -16.94
C PRO A 40 -6.55 -12.22 -16.22
N VAL A 41 -6.12 -12.85 -15.11
CA VAL A 41 -6.97 -13.75 -14.31
C VAL A 41 -8.10 -12.97 -13.67
N LEU A 42 -7.79 -11.84 -13.02
CA LEU A 42 -8.80 -10.97 -12.41
C LEU A 42 -9.77 -10.41 -13.44
N GLN A 43 -9.26 -10.00 -14.61
CA GLN A 43 -10.09 -9.49 -15.71
C GLN A 43 -11.02 -10.55 -16.29
N GLY A 44 -10.57 -11.81 -16.39
CA GLY A 44 -11.42 -12.92 -16.81
C GLY A 44 -12.60 -13.13 -15.85
N ILE A 45 -12.31 -13.21 -14.55
CA ILE A 45 -13.32 -13.36 -13.50
C ILE A 45 -14.32 -12.19 -13.49
N LEU A 46 -13.84 -10.97 -13.65
CA LEU A 46 -14.70 -9.77 -13.71
C LEU A 46 -15.53 -9.67 -14.99
N LYS A 47 -15.08 -10.28 -16.08
CA LYS A 47 -15.84 -10.37 -17.33
C LYS A 47 -16.97 -11.37 -17.21
N ASP A 48 -16.69 -12.53 -16.62
CA ASP A 48 -17.66 -13.61 -16.46
C ASP A 48 -18.58 -13.38 -15.26
N LEU A 49 -18.24 -12.42 -14.38
CA LEU A 49 -18.94 -12.08 -13.13
C LEU A 49 -19.19 -13.30 -12.26
N ARG A 50 -18.29 -14.28 -12.35
CA ARG A 50 -18.36 -15.53 -11.58
C ARG A 50 -16.98 -15.91 -11.12
N PHE A 51 -16.88 -16.26 -9.85
CA PHE A 51 -15.69 -16.87 -9.28
C PHE A 51 -15.91 -18.37 -9.24
N THR A 52 -15.10 -19.11 -10.00
CA THR A 52 -15.10 -20.57 -10.03
C THR A 52 -13.78 -21.12 -9.52
N SER A 53 -13.81 -22.21 -8.76
CA SER A 53 -12.60 -22.92 -8.34
C SER A 53 -12.66 -24.43 -8.62
N PRO A 54 -11.50 -25.10 -8.73
CA PRO A 54 -11.43 -26.55 -8.89
C PRO A 54 -12.09 -27.34 -7.75
N GLU A 55 -12.18 -26.78 -6.55
CA GLU A 55 -12.82 -27.40 -5.39
C GLU A 55 -14.37 -27.30 -5.43
N GLY A 56 -14.94 -26.74 -6.50
CA GLY A 56 -16.40 -26.70 -6.71
C GLY A 56 -17.09 -25.44 -6.20
N VAL A 57 -16.34 -24.40 -5.84
CA VAL A 57 -16.91 -23.07 -5.56
C VAL A 57 -17.36 -22.45 -6.88
N ASP A 58 -18.63 -22.02 -6.96
CA ASP A 58 -19.18 -21.22 -8.07
C ASP A 58 -20.10 -20.15 -7.49
N VAL A 59 -19.63 -18.91 -7.50
CA VAL A 59 -20.37 -17.77 -6.92
C VAL A 59 -20.42 -16.60 -7.90
N GLY A 60 -21.59 -15.97 -7.99
CA GLY A 60 -21.76 -14.73 -8.74
C GLY A 60 -21.10 -13.54 -8.05
N ILE A 61 -20.54 -12.63 -8.84
CA ILE A 61 -19.84 -11.44 -8.37
C ILE A 61 -20.68 -10.21 -8.65
N ILE A 62 -20.90 -9.40 -7.61
CA ILE A 62 -21.60 -8.12 -7.73
C ILE A 62 -20.57 -7.06 -8.09
N LYS A 63 -20.72 -6.45 -9.27
CA LYS A 63 -19.80 -5.42 -9.77
C LYS A 63 -20.17 -4.00 -9.30
N GLU A 64 -21.46 -3.73 -9.10
CA GLU A 64 -21.99 -2.37 -8.86
C GLU A 64 -22.63 -2.28 -7.48
N PHE A 65 -21.81 -2.07 -6.45
CA PHE A 65 -22.28 -1.99 -5.07
C PHE A 65 -22.58 -0.55 -4.64
N TYR A 66 -21.69 0.39 -4.96
CA TYR A 66 -21.78 1.81 -4.58
C TYR A 66 -22.53 2.66 -5.60
N ARG A 67 -22.75 2.16 -6.82
CA ARG A 67 -23.31 2.88 -7.98
C ARG A 67 -22.50 4.12 -8.37
N ILE A 68 -21.20 4.07 -8.10
CA ILE A 68 -20.24 5.12 -8.46
C ILE A 68 -19.17 4.42 -9.31
N PRO A 69 -19.11 4.67 -10.62
CA PRO A 69 -18.31 3.85 -11.55
C PRO A 69 -16.84 3.66 -11.16
N ILE A 70 -16.23 4.71 -10.59
CA ILE A 70 -14.83 4.68 -10.15
C ILE A 70 -14.68 3.77 -8.92
N LEU A 71 -15.55 3.92 -7.92
CA LEU A 71 -15.49 3.12 -6.70
C LEU A 71 -15.82 1.66 -7.02
N ASP A 72 -16.89 1.43 -7.78
CA ASP A 72 -17.29 0.07 -8.20
C ASP A 72 -16.18 -0.61 -9.00
N GLY A 73 -15.50 0.12 -9.90
CA GLY A 73 -14.33 -0.40 -10.61
C GLY A 73 -13.21 -0.86 -9.66
N ILE A 74 -12.83 -0.03 -8.68
CA ILE A 74 -11.77 -0.35 -7.72
C ILE A 74 -12.19 -1.53 -6.83
N PHE A 75 -13.37 -1.46 -6.22
CA PHE A 75 -13.83 -2.45 -5.26
C PHE A 75 -14.12 -3.80 -5.92
N ALA A 76 -14.62 -3.85 -7.16
CA ALA A 76 -14.79 -5.11 -7.86
C ALA A 76 -13.45 -5.87 -8.01
N HIS A 77 -12.36 -5.18 -8.37
CA HIS A 77 -11.03 -5.82 -8.46
C HIS A 77 -10.54 -6.30 -7.10
N ILE A 78 -10.71 -5.50 -6.05
CA ILE A 78 -10.33 -5.87 -4.68
C ILE A 78 -11.12 -7.09 -4.22
N THR A 79 -12.44 -7.09 -4.37
CA THR A 79 -13.31 -8.20 -3.96
C THR A 79 -12.89 -9.51 -4.63
N VAL A 80 -12.60 -9.48 -5.93
CA VAL A 80 -12.16 -10.68 -6.64
C VAL A 80 -10.76 -11.12 -6.21
N ALA A 81 -9.83 -10.19 -6.03
CA ALA A 81 -8.47 -10.49 -5.57
C ALA A 81 -8.46 -11.16 -4.20
N PHE A 82 -9.40 -10.81 -3.32
CA PHE A 82 -9.53 -11.39 -1.98
C PHE A 82 -10.59 -12.50 -1.86
N ALA A 83 -11.20 -12.96 -2.96
CA ALA A 83 -12.16 -14.07 -2.92
C ALA A 83 -11.55 -15.35 -2.29
N GLN A 84 -10.24 -15.56 -2.49
CA GLN A 84 -9.48 -16.64 -1.87
C GLN A 84 -9.50 -16.61 -0.33
N LEU A 85 -9.58 -15.42 0.30
CA LEU A 85 -9.72 -15.30 1.76
C LEU A 85 -11.09 -15.78 2.24
N GLN A 86 -12.12 -15.62 1.42
CA GLN A 86 -13.49 -15.98 1.79
C GLN A 86 -13.78 -17.47 1.57
N PHE A 87 -13.27 -18.03 0.47
CA PHE A 87 -13.64 -19.38 0.03
C PHE A 87 -12.56 -20.44 0.27
N PHE A 88 -11.34 -20.04 0.69
CA PHE A 88 -10.23 -20.94 1.02
C PHE A 88 -9.93 -21.98 -0.09
N THR A 89 -9.96 -21.55 -1.34
CA THR A 89 -9.81 -22.47 -2.49
C THR A 89 -8.35 -22.87 -2.72
N ASP A 90 -7.38 -21.97 -2.54
CA ASP A 90 -5.96 -22.30 -2.51
C ASP A 90 -5.32 -21.89 -1.18
N GLN A 91 -4.80 -22.87 -0.43
CA GLN A 91 -4.13 -22.63 0.86
C GLN A 91 -2.97 -21.63 0.76
N LYS A 92 -2.17 -21.68 -0.31
CA LYS A 92 -1.03 -20.75 -0.49
C LYS A 92 -1.53 -19.33 -0.76
N ALA A 93 -2.52 -19.20 -1.64
CA ALA A 93 -3.12 -17.90 -1.97
C ALA A 93 -3.83 -17.29 -0.75
N TYR A 94 -4.48 -18.13 0.06
CA TYR A 94 -5.11 -17.72 1.32
C TYR A 94 -4.09 -17.11 2.28
N TRP A 95 -3.02 -17.85 2.62
CA TRP A 95 -2.02 -17.35 3.57
C TRP A 95 -1.31 -16.10 3.06
N HIS A 96 -1.02 -16.03 1.76
CA HIS A 96 -0.44 -14.85 1.15
C HIS A 96 -1.35 -13.62 1.28
N SER A 97 -2.65 -13.80 1.00
CA SER A 97 -3.64 -12.73 1.11
C SER A 97 -3.88 -12.31 2.56
N LEU A 98 -3.81 -13.26 3.50
CA LEU A 98 -3.99 -12.99 4.92
C LEU A 98 -2.82 -12.17 5.48
N VAL A 99 -1.59 -12.58 5.17
CA VAL A 99 -0.37 -11.83 5.54
C VAL A 99 -0.42 -10.42 4.95
N PHE A 100 -0.79 -10.28 3.67
CA PHE A 100 -0.95 -8.98 3.03
C PHE A 100 -1.93 -8.06 3.79
N LEU A 101 -3.06 -8.60 4.26
CA LEU A 101 -4.05 -7.82 5.02
C LEU A 101 -3.56 -7.48 6.42
N THR A 102 -2.89 -8.41 7.11
CA THR A 102 -2.38 -8.17 8.48
C THR A 102 -1.20 -7.21 8.50
N ASP A 103 -0.33 -7.24 7.48
CA ASP A 103 0.78 -6.30 7.35
C ASP A 103 0.28 -4.86 7.21
N PHE A 104 -0.83 -4.66 6.50
CA PHE A 104 -1.49 -3.36 6.42
C PHE A 104 -1.95 -2.87 7.80
N ALA A 105 -2.58 -3.73 8.61
CA ALA A 105 -3.05 -3.36 9.93
C ALA A 105 -1.89 -2.93 10.86
N GLY A 106 -0.80 -3.69 10.86
CA GLY A 106 0.41 -3.35 11.63
C GLY A 106 1.02 -2.02 11.20
N MET A 107 1.21 -1.84 9.88
CA MET A 107 1.78 -0.60 9.34
C MET A 107 0.87 0.61 9.53
N TYR A 108 -0.45 0.42 9.46
CA TYR A 108 -1.43 1.47 9.77
C TYR A 108 -1.35 1.91 11.23
N ALA A 109 -1.20 0.97 12.18
CA ALA A 109 -1.01 1.29 13.58
C ALA A 109 0.29 2.09 13.82
N VAL A 110 1.40 1.72 13.15
CA VAL A 110 2.65 2.49 13.20
C VAL A 110 2.44 3.90 12.65
N GLY A 111 1.79 4.03 11.50
CA GLY A 111 1.49 5.32 10.88
C GLY A 111 0.63 6.21 11.77
N LEU A 112 -0.38 5.64 12.43
CA LEU A 112 -1.19 6.35 13.43
C LEU A 112 -0.32 6.87 14.57
N ILE A 113 0.51 6.05 15.19
CA ILE A 113 1.36 6.48 16.32
C ILE A 113 2.33 7.59 15.87
N GLU A 114 2.99 7.43 14.73
CA GLU A 114 3.93 8.43 14.19
C GLU A 114 3.24 9.74 13.77
N SER A 115 1.97 9.68 13.35
CA SER A 115 1.18 10.89 13.02
C SER A 115 0.97 11.82 14.22
N TYR A 116 0.94 11.28 15.44
CA TYR A 116 0.75 12.04 16.68
C TYR A 116 2.06 12.54 17.29
N ARG A 117 3.21 12.16 16.73
CA ARG A 117 4.51 12.53 17.28
C ARG A 117 4.73 14.04 17.16
N PRO A 118 5.04 14.79 18.24
CA PRO A 118 5.18 16.25 18.17
C PRO A 118 6.25 16.76 17.20
N ALA A 119 7.30 15.97 16.95
CA ALA A 119 8.34 16.26 15.97
C ALA A 119 7.85 16.16 14.52
N ASN A 120 6.72 15.48 14.29
CA ASN A 120 6.15 15.28 12.97
C ASN A 120 5.38 16.52 12.50
N LYS A 121 6.05 17.35 11.69
CA LYS A 121 5.48 18.57 11.10
C LYS A 121 5.00 18.36 9.66
N PHE A 122 5.13 17.16 9.08
CA PHE A 122 4.83 16.93 7.67
C PHE A 122 3.34 16.54 7.48
N PRO A 123 2.55 17.31 6.69
CA PRO A 123 1.10 17.11 6.61
C PRO A 123 0.66 15.75 6.08
N ALA A 124 1.40 15.16 5.12
CA ALA A 124 1.04 13.86 4.55
C ALA A 124 1.13 12.70 5.57
N LEU A 125 1.93 12.88 6.63
CA LEU A 125 2.07 11.91 7.72
C LEU A 125 0.95 12.00 8.75
N ARG A 126 0.22 13.12 8.79
CA ARG A 126 -0.94 13.30 9.66
C ARG A 126 -2.15 12.49 9.22
N PHE A 127 -2.18 12.08 7.95
CA PHE A 127 -3.25 11.27 7.38
C PHE A 127 -2.70 9.90 6.97
N PRO A 128 -2.33 9.04 7.93
CA PRO A 128 -1.69 7.76 7.65
C PRO A 128 -2.56 6.89 6.75
N VAL A 129 -3.89 7.04 6.80
CA VAL A 129 -4.83 6.33 5.94
C VAL A 129 -4.56 6.54 4.44
N ILE A 130 -4.18 7.76 4.02
CA ILE A 130 -3.97 8.07 2.59
C ILE A 130 -2.72 7.34 2.09
N TYR A 131 -1.62 7.50 2.81
CA TYR A 131 -0.35 6.86 2.47
C TYR A 131 -0.45 5.33 2.50
N MET A 132 -1.14 4.79 3.53
CA MET A 132 -1.32 3.35 3.69
C MET A 132 -2.23 2.77 2.60
N PHE A 133 -3.32 3.46 2.24
CA PHE A 133 -4.20 3.05 1.15
C PHE A 133 -3.46 3.03 -0.19
N LEU A 134 -2.68 4.07 -0.48
CA LEU A 134 -1.81 4.09 -1.67
C LEU A 134 -0.79 2.94 -1.63
N SER A 135 -0.28 2.57 -0.45
CA SER A 135 0.65 1.44 -0.27
C SER A 135 0.01 0.08 -0.53
N GLN A 136 -1.31 -0.07 -0.40
CA GLN A 136 -2.00 -1.29 -0.85
C GLN A 136 -2.13 -1.36 -2.37
N LEU A 137 -2.38 -0.23 -3.03
CA LEU A 137 -2.55 -0.17 -4.48
C LEU A 137 -1.21 -0.25 -5.23
N LEU A 138 -0.20 0.43 -4.70
CA LEU A 138 1.12 0.58 -5.30
C LEU A 138 2.19 -0.28 -4.61
N GLY A 139 1.84 -1.07 -3.61
CA GLY A 139 2.81 -1.84 -2.86
C GLY A 139 3.68 -0.97 -1.93
N ILE A 140 3.79 -1.41 -0.69
CA ILE A 140 4.54 -0.69 0.35
C ILE A 140 6.04 -0.60 0.04
N GLY A 141 6.60 -1.57 -0.69
CA GLY A 141 8.01 -1.54 -1.10
C GLY A 141 8.36 -0.34 -1.99
N PHE A 142 7.42 0.13 -2.81
CA PHE A 142 7.63 1.31 -3.65
C PHE A 142 7.41 2.63 -2.89
N LEU A 143 6.36 2.69 -2.06
CA LEU A 143 5.96 3.92 -1.39
C LEU A 143 6.73 4.20 -0.09
N ALA A 144 7.19 3.17 0.65
CA ALA A 144 7.92 3.35 1.91
C ALA A 144 9.23 4.15 1.77
N PRO A 145 10.08 3.91 0.76
CA PRO A 145 11.29 4.72 0.64
C PRO A 145 11.00 6.17 0.26
N ILE A 146 9.93 6.45 -0.50
CA ILE A 146 9.46 7.82 -0.79
C ILE A 146 8.99 8.49 0.50
N TYR A 147 8.20 7.77 1.30
CA TYR A 147 7.74 8.26 2.60
C TYR A 147 8.90 8.60 3.52
N PHE A 148 9.88 7.70 3.68
CA PHE A 148 11.04 7.94 4.54
C PHE A 148 11.94 9.06 4.01
N TYR A 149 12.07 9.19 2.69
CA TYR A 149 12.74 10.33 2.07
C TYR A 149 12.07 11.65 2.46
N LEU A 150 10.75 11.76 2.29
CA LEU A 150 9.99 12.97 2.64
C LEU A 150 10.05 13.22 4.15
N PHE A 151 9.89 12.18 4.97
CA PHE A 151 10.03 12.26 6.41
C PHE A 151 11.39 12.86 6.80
N TYR A 152 12.47 12.31 6.24
CA TYR A 152 13.81 12.79 6.51
C TYR A 152 14.05 14.20 5.97
N VAL A 153 13.46 14.62 4.86
CA VAL A 153 13.66 15.98 4.35
C VAL A 153 12.91 17.04 5.18
N PHE A 154 11.70 16.72 5.63
CA PHE A 154 10.77 17.69 6.21
C PHE A 154 10.70 17.71 7.74
N THR A 155 11.06 16.62 8.43
CA THR A 155 11.11 16.60 9.89
C THR A 155 12.29 17.44 10.39
N PRO A 156 12.12 18.46 11.24
CA PRO A 156 13.24 19.27 11.76
C PRO A 156 14.28 18.42 12.47
N ALA A 157 15.55 18.86 12.47
CA ALA A 157 16.59 18.31 13.34
C ALA A 157 16.31 18.67 14.81
#